data_AF-I0FEV0-F1
#
_entry.id   AF-I0FEV0-F1
#
_cell.length_a   1.000
_cell.length_b   1.000
_cell.length_c   1.000
_cell.angle_alpha   90.00
_cell.angle_beta   90.00
_cell.angle_gamma   90.00
#
_symmetry.space_group_name_H-M   'P 1'
#
loop_
_entity.id
_entity.type
_entity.pdbx_description
1 polymer ?
#
loop_
_entity_poly.entity_id
_entity_poly.type
_entity_poly.pdbx_seq_one_letter_code
_entity_poly.pdbx_strand_id
1 'polypeptide(L)'
;MKGILEEASKIGIEKLTAGDAALNVTGVDNKDGAKILSTNGAATATDAAKAAAILSSVSGEEMLASIVASNESDTALGAAPDGNTTAVSFAKGGANNQIGSVSTPKAAAVSGGIALRSFIKGGKLASGAADDATGGKKDVQAVGIDAVNKLLRAVEGITKKTVKNVIGEAKGKIDKARDPKGADSE
;
A
#
# COMPACT_ATOMS: atom_id res chain seq x y z
N MET A 1 0.58 -10.97 1.07
CA MET A 1 -0.28 -9.97 1.73
C MET A 1 -1.74 -10.42 1.73
N LYS A 2 -2.33 -10.82 0.60
CA LYS A 2 -3.72 -11.34 0.53
C LYS A 2 -4.05 -12.40 1.56
N GLY A 3 -3.25 -13.48 1.63
CA GLY A 3 -3.47 -14.56 2.60
C GLY A 3 -3.50 -14.11 4.07
N ILE A 4 -2.75 -13.07 4.45
CA ILE A 4 -2.77 -12.54 5.82
C ILE A 4 -4.14 -11.91 6.13
N LEU A 5 -4.70 -11.13 5.20
CA LEU A 5 -6.02 -10.50 5.38
C LEU A 5 -7.16 -11.53 5.29
N GLU A 6 -7.00 -12.55 4.46
CA GLU A 6 -7.96 -13.65 4.36
C GLU A 6 -8.04 -14.43 5.69
N GLU A 7 -6.90 -14.81 6.27
CA GLU A 7 -6.88 -15.47 7.59
C GLU A 7 -7.43 -14.57 8.69
N ALA A 8 -7.10 -13.28 8.68
CA ALA A 8 -7.66 -12.31 9.64
C ALA A 8 -9.20 -12.24 9.53
N SER A 9 -9.73 -12.24 8.30
CA SER A 9 -11.18 -12.17 8.06
C SER A 9 -11.90 -13.43 8.56
N LYS A 10 -11.30 -14.62 8.42
CA LYS A 10 -11.88 -15.89 8.88
C LYS A 10 -12.15 -15.92 10.39
N ILE A 11 -11.39 -15.15 11.16
CA ILE A 11 -11.53 -15.03 12.61
C ILE A 11 -12.22 -13.72 13.04
N GLY A 12 -12.94 -13.05 12.13
CA GLY A 12 -13.77 -11.90 12.44
C GLY A 12 -13.05 -10.56 12.54
N ILE A 13 -11.78 -10.45 12.11
CA ILE A 13 -11.14 -9.14 11.96
C ILE A 13 -11.74 -8.42 10.74
N GLU A 14 -12.16 -7.17 10.93
CA GLU A 14 -12.78 -6.36 9.89
C GLU A 14 -11.86 -6.18 8.66
N LYS A 15 -12.47 -6.23 7.47
CA LYS A 15 -11.74 -6.02 6.22
C LYS A 15 -11.30 -4.58 6.09
N LEU A 16 -10.06 -4.39 5.64
CA LEU A 16 -9.55 -3.07 5.31
C LEU A 16 -10.27 -2.50 4.08
N THR A 17 -10.50 -1.19 4.09
CA THR A 17 -11.12 -0.45 2.98
C THR A 17 -10.04 0.36 2.27
N ALA A 18 -10.02 0.31 0.94
CA ALA A 18 -9.10 1.12 0.15
C ALA A 18 -9.60 2.58 0.12
N GLY A 19 -8.66 3.52 0.17
CA GLY A 19 -8.98 4.95 0.07
C GLY A 19 -9.38 5.33 -1.36
N ASP A 20 -10.42 6.14 -1.50
CA ASP A 20 -10.96 6.61 -2.77
C ASP A 20 -10.44 7.98 -3.21
N ALA A 21 -9.63 8.63 -2.36
CA ALA A 21 -9.09 9.95 -2.63
C ALA A 21 -8.16 9.94 -3.86
N ALA A 22 -8.37 10.87 -4.79
CA ALA A 22 -7.59 11.03 -6.01
C ALA A 22 -6.23 11.71 -5.74
N LEU A 23 -5.38 11.97 -6.73
CA LEU A 23 -4.01 12.49 -6.49
C LEU A 23 -3.95 13.97 -6.06
N ASN A 24 -5.10 14.64 -5.92
CA ASN A 24 -5.22 16.04 -5.51
C ASN A 24 -5.67 16.22 -4.04
N VAL A 25 -5.52 15.19 -3.18
CA VAL A 25 -6.00 15.19 -1.79
C VAL A 25 -5.57 16.42 -0.97
N THR A 26 -4.40 17.00 -1.27
CA THR A 26 -3.85 18.15 -0.53
C THR A 26 -4.32 19.51 -1.06
N GLY A 27 -5.33 19.54 -1.96
CA GLY A 27 -5.73 20.76 -2.67
C GLY A 27 -4.72 21.22 -3.73
N VAL A 28 -3.67 20.43 -3.96
CA VAL A 28 -2.61 20.64 -4.94
C VAL A 28 -2.54 19.42 -5.85
N ASP A 29 -2.35 19.63 -7.14
CA ASP A 29 -2.21 18.53 -8.11
C ASP A 29 -0.85 17.84 -7.95
N ASN A 30 -0.83 16.71 -7.22
CA ASN A 30 0.37 15.90 -7.02
C ASN A 30 0.54 14.79 -8.07
N LYS A 31 -0.22 14.79 -9.18
CA LYS A 31 -0.21 13.69 -10.16
C LYS A 31 1.19 13.32 -10.66
N ASP A 32 2.09 14.30 -10.80
CA ASP A 32 3.46 14.04 -11.26
C ASP A 32 4.26 13.18 -10.27
N GLY A 33 3.84 13.10 -9.01
CA GLY A 33 4.41 12.16 -8.05
C GLY A 33 4.29 10.70 -8.48
N ALA A 34 3.30 10.35 -9.32
CA ALA A 34 3.21 9.01 -9.89
C ALA A 34 4.36 8.71 -10.87
N LYS A 35 5.00 9.72 -11.47
CA LYS A 35 6.06 9.53 -12.49
C LYS A 35 7.29 8.79 -11.97
N ILE A 36 7.50 8.74 -10.65
CA ILE A 36 8.55 7.90 -10.06
C ILE A 36 8.33 6.40 -10.31
N LEU A 37 7.14 5.99 -10.78
CA LEU A 37 6.82 4.60 -11.18
C LEU A 37 7.06 4.32 -12.67
N SER A 38 7.49 5.32 -13.44
CA SER A 38 7.80 5.16 -14.86
C SER A 38 8.99 4.22 -15.09
N THR A 39 8.91 3.40 -16.14
CA THR A 39 10.01 2.51 -16.52
C THR A 39 10.91 3.12 -17.58
N ASN A 40 10.36 4.00 -18.44
CA ASN A 40 11.05 4.50 -19.64
C ASN A 40 11.00 6.04 -19.79
N GLY A 41 10.52 6.82 -18.80
CA GLY A 41 10.43 8.28 -18.97
C GLY A 41 10.28 9.15 -17.70
N ALA A 42 11.00 10.28 -17.73
CA ALA A 42 10.71 11.62 -17.21
C ALA A 42 10.09 11.82 -15.81
N ALA A 43 10.63 11.16 -14.78
CA ALA A 43 10.58 11.81 -13.48
C ALA A 43 11.36 13.14 -13.56
N THR A 44 10.91 14.16 -12.86
CA THR A 44 11.57 15.47 -12.73
C THR A 44 11.99 15.69 -11.27
N ALA A 45 12.84 16.70 -11.03
CA ALA A 45 13.35 17.02 -9.70
C ALA A 45 12.24 17.19 -8.63
N THR A 46 11.03 17.61 -9.02
CA THR A 46 9.92 17.84 -8.08
C THR A 46 9.05 16.62 -7.80
N ASP A 47 9.20 15.55 -8.58
CA ASP A 47 8.24 14.43 -8.54
C ASP A 47 8.39 13.59 -7.29
N ALA A 48 9.60 13.48 -6.73
CA ALA A 48 9.84 12.81 -5.46
C ALA A 48 9.07 13.48 -4.31
N ALA A 49 9.07 14.82 -4.25
CA ALA A 49 8.34 15.57 -3.22
C ALA A 49 6.82 15.41 -3.36
N LYS A 50 6.31 15.41 -4.60
CA LYS A 50 4.89 15.13 -4.88
C LYS A 50 4.50 13.70 -4.52
N ALA A 51 5.37 12.72 -4.77
CA ALA A 51 5.15 11.34 -4.36
C ALA A 51 5.11 11.19 -2.84
N ALA A 52 5.98 11.90 -2.11
CA ALA A 52 5.93 11.99 -0.66
C ALA A 52 4.62 12.60 -0.15
N ALA A 53 4.09 13.62 -0.83
CA ALA A 53 2.80 14.23 -0.50
C ALA A 53 1.62 13.29 -0.76
N ILE A 54 1.63 12.52 -1.87
CA ILE A 54 0.65 11.45 -2.09
C ILE A 54 0.74 10.43 -0.95
N LEU A 55 1.95 9.95 -0.64
CA LEU A 55 2.18 8.96 0.39
C LEU A 55 1.72 9.45 1.77
N SER A 56 1.90 10.72 2.11
CA SER A 56 1.49 11.27 3.41
C SER A 56 -0.04 11.35 3.56
N SER A 57 -0.78 11.48 2.46
CA SER A 57 -2.25 11.53 2.44
C SER A 57 -2.93 10.16 2.60
N VAL A 58 -2.18 9.05 2.52
CA VAL A 58 -2.72 7.69 2.55
C VAL A 58 -2.25 6.96 3.81
N SER A 59 -3.16 6.27 4.48
CA SER A 59 -2.83 5.36 5.59
C SER A 59 -2.18 4.06 5.11
N GLY A 60 -1.48 3.35 6.00
CA GLY A 60 -0.92 2.04 5.63
C GLY A 60 -2.01 1.01 5.32
N GLU A 61 -3.14 1.11 6.01
CA GLU A 61 -4.31 0.25 5.85
C GLU A 61 -4.98 0.43 4.49
N GLU A 62 -5.19 1.67 4.04
CA GLU A 62 -5.75 1.95 2.70
C GLU A 62 -4.80 1.46 1.59
N MET A 63 -3.49 1.63 1.79
CA MET A 63 -2.47 1.13 0.87
C MET A 63 -2.48 -0.40 0.80
N LEU A 64 -2.51 -1.08 1.95
CA LEU A 64 -2.59 -2.54 2.04
C LEU A 64 -3.88 -3.07 1.42
N ALA A 65 -5.02 -2.41 1.66
CA ALA A 65 -6.30 -2.75 1.04
C ALA A 65 -6.24 -2.62 -0.49
N SER A 66 -5.65 -1.53 -1.00
CA SER A 66 -5.49 -1.31 -2.44
C SER A 66 -4.61 -2.38 -3.10
N ILE A 67 -3.51 -2.77 -2.45
CA ILE A 67 -2.65 -3.88 -2.91
C ILE A 67 -3.41 -5.20 -2.93
N VAL A 68 -4.17 -5.51 -1.88
CA VAL A 68 -4.95 -6.76 -1.79
C VAL A 68 -6.10 -6.82 -2.80
N ALA A 69 -6.69 -5.66 -3.15
CA ALA A 69 -7.70 -5.56 -4.19
C ALA A 69 -7.14 -5.75 -5.61
N SER A 70 -5.83 -5.63 -5.81
CA SER A 70 -5.18 -5.82 -7.12
C SER A 70 -5.05 -7.31 -7.48
N ASN A 71 -4.96 -7.66 -8.76
CA ASN A 71 -4.66 -9.03 -9.21
C ASN A 71 -3.20 -9.19 -9.62
N GLU A 72 -2.62 -10.36 -9.40
CA GLU A 72 -1.24 -10.65 -9.80
C GLU A 72 -1.06 -10.60 -11.33
N SER A 73 -2.12 -10.91 -12.06
CA SER A 73 -2.22 -10.85 -13.52
C SER A 73 -2.46 -9.44 -14.07
N ASP A 74 -2.70 -8.43 -13.22
CA ASP A 74 -2.93 -7.04 -13.67
C ASP A 74 -1.77 -6.58 -14.55
N THR A 75 -2.06 -5.97 -15.69
CA THR A 75 -1.02 -5.61 -16.66
C THR A 75 -0.29 -4.33 -16.28
N ALA A 76 0.89 -4.14 -16.86
CA ALA A 76 1.54 -2.83 -16.91
C ALA A 76 0.61 -1.80 -17.59
N LEU A 77 0.86 -0.51 -17.33
CA LEU A 77 0.08 0.60 -17.87
C LEU A 77 0.33 0.76 -19.38
N GLY A 78 -0.70 0.48 -20.18
CA GLY A 78 -0.72 0.73 -21.62
C GLY A 78 -1.35 2.06 -22.03
N ALA A 79 -2.17 2.66 -21.15
CA ALA A 79 -2.91 3.91 -21.39
C ALA A 79 -2.81 4.85 -20.17
N ALA A 80 -3.47 6.01 -20.25
CA ALA A 80 -3.61 6.89 -19.08
C ALA A 80 -4.30 6.16 -17.93
N PRO A 81 -3.72 6.21 -16.70
CA PRO A 81 -4.33 5.57 -15.56
C PRO A 81 -5.60 6.31 -15.15
N ASP A 82 -6.53 5.60 -14.53
CA ASP A 82 -7.80 6.12 -14.05
C ASP A 82 -8.07 5.69 -12.60
N GLY A 83 -9.27 5.99 -12.09
CA GLY A 83 -9.67 5.60 -10.74
C GLY A 83 -9.76 4.09 -10.50
N ASN A 84 -9.73 3.26 -11.55
CA ASN A 84 -9.80 1.80 -11.48
C ASN A 84 -8.41 1.15 -11.60
N THR A 85 -7.38 1.93 -11.91
CA THR A 85 -6.03 1.44 -12.07
C THR A 85 -5.48 0.92 -10.74
N THR A 86 -4.96 -0.31 -10.77
CA THR A 86 -4.60 -1.04 -9.55
C THR A 86 -3.18 -0.73 -9.07
N ALA A 87 -2.91 -1.04 -7.80
CA ALA A 87 -1.56 -0.90 -7.24
C ALA A 87 -0.54 -1.79 -7.96
N VAL A 88 -0.94 -2.99 -8.41
CA VAL A 88 -0.05 -3.89 -9.17
C VAL A 88 0.25 -3.32 -10.56
N SER A 89 -0.75 -2.75 -11.25
CA SER A 89 -0.50 -2.06 -12.53
C SER A 89 0.49 -0.91 -12.38
N PHE A 90 0.33 -0.09 -11.32
CA PHE A 90 1.28 0.97 -10.99
C PHE A 90 2.67 0.43 -10.65
N ALA A 91 2.77 -0.65 -9.89
CA ALA A 91 4.04 -1.27 -9.53
C ALA A 91 4.77 -1.84 -10.75
N LYS A 92 4.04 -2.42 -11.71
CA LYS A 92 4.61 -2.90 -12.98
C LYS A 92 5.11 -1.73 -13.83
N GLY A 93 4.48 -0.56 -13.69
CA GLY A 93 4.81 0.67 -14.38
C GLY A 93 4.30 0.65 -15.82
N GLY A 94 4.90 1.46 -16.69
CA GLY A 94 4.56 1.52 -18.11
C GLY A 94 5.60 2.31 -18.88
N ALA A 95 5.75 1.99 -20.18
CA ALA A 95 6.71 2.63 -21.07
C ALA A 95 6.24 3.99 -21.62
N ASN A 96 4.97 4.34 -21.40
CA ASN A 96 4.34 5.51 -22.00
C ASN A 96 4.37 6.71 -21.04
N ASN A 97 4.45 7.94 -21.58
CA ASN A 97 4.40 9.22 -20.86
C ASN A 97 3.05 9.51 -20.13
N GLN A 98 2.23 8.49 -19.95
CA GLN A 98 0.88 8.61 -19.41
C GLN A 98 0.84 8.56 -17.87
N ILE A 99 1.88 8.04 -17.22
CA ILE A 99 1.97 8.08 -15.76
C ILE A 99 2.10 9.54 -15.31
N GLY A 100 1.22 9.97 -14.40
CA GLY A 100 1.13 11.37 -13.97
C GLY A 100 0.51 12.31 -15.01
N SER A 101 -0.08 11.80 -16.10
CA SER A 101 -0.82 12.62 -17.06
C SER A 101 -2.15 13.13 -16.53
N VAL A 102 -2.74 12.42 -15.56
CA VAL A 102 -4.06 12.71 -14.98
C VAL A 102 -4.04 12.52 -13.46
N SER A 103 -4.89 13.26 -12.76
CA SER A 103 -5.00 13.25 -11.29
C SER A 103 -6.09 12.32 -10.75
N THR A 104 -6.88 11.69 -11.64
CA THR A 104 -7.97 10.76 -11.32
C THR A 104 -7.59 9.45 -10.62
N PRO A 105 -6.36 8.91 -10.73
CA PRO A 105 -6.02 7.68 -10.01
C PRO A 105 -6.12 7.83 -8.49
N LYS A 106 -6.45 6.73 -7.81
CA LYS A 106 -6.52 6.71 -6.35
C LYS A 106 -5.12 6.83 -5.76
N ALA A 107 -4.95 7.73 -4.79
CA ALA A 107 -3.71 7.93 -4.05
C ALA A 107 -3.24 6.62 -3.41
N ALA A 108 -4.16 5.82 -2.85
CA ALA A 108 -3.85 4.52 -2.27
C ALA A 108 -3.25 3.53 -3.28
N ALA A 109 -3.73 3.53 -4.53
CA ALA A 109 -3.22 2.67 -5.59
C ALA A 109 -1.81 3.10 -6.02
N VAL A 110 -1.56 4.41 -6.16
CA VAL A 110 -0.23 4.94 -6.47
C VAL A 110 0.76 4.65 -5.34
N SER A 111 0.40 4.91 -4.08
CA SER A 111 1.25 4.59 -2.93
C SER A 111 1.51 3.10 -2.80
N GLY A 112 0.50 2.26 -3.06
CA GLY A 112 0.66 0.81 -3.10
C GLY A 112 1.61 0.36 -4.20
N GLY A 113 1.51 0.99 -5.39
CA GLY A 113 2.44 0.77 -6.49
C GLY A 113 3.89 1.13 -6.14
N ILE A 114 4.09 2.27 -5.47
CA ILE A 114 5.41 2.71 -4.97
C ILE A 114 5.97 1.68 -3.99
N ALA A 115 5.19 1.29 -2.99
CA ALA A 115 5.62 0.30 -1.99
C ALA A 115 5.98 -1.04 -2.64
N LEU A 116 5.12 -1.57 -3.53
CA LEU A 116 5.39 -2.84 -4.21
C LEU A 116 6.64 -2.76 -5.09
N ARG A 117 6.79 -1.70 -5.88
CA ARG A 117 7.97 -1.52 -6.76
C ARG A 117 9.25 -1.35 -5.95
N SER A 118 9.20 -0.73 -4.78
CA SER A 118 10.35 -0.61 -3.88
C SER A 118 10.65 -1.89 -3.09
N PHE A 119 9.67 -2.77 -2.90
CA PHE A 119 9.82 -4.00 -2.13
C PHE A 119 10.35 -5.18 -2.96
N ILE A 120 9.99 -5.27 -4.25
CA ILE A 120 10.38 -6.40 -5.10
C ILE A 120 11.85 -6.31 -5.57
N LYS A 121 12.48 -7.47 -5.70
CA LYS A 121 13.84 -7.56 -6.23
C LYS A 121 13.92 -6.97 -7.64
N GLY A 122 14.88 -6.07 -7.84
CA GLY A 122 15.09 -5.41 -9.15
C GLY A 122 14.08 -4.30 -9.46
N GLY A 123 13.08 -4.08 -8.60
CA GLY A 123 12.21 -2.93 -8.68
C GLY A 123 12.98 -1.64 -8.40
N LYS A 124 12.73 -0.62 -9.23
CA LYS A 124 13.37 0.69 -9.16
C LYS A 124 12.32 1.77 -9.34
N LEU A 125 12.52 2.88 -8.63
CA LEU A 125 11.80 4.12 -8.83
C LEU A 125 12.64 5.04 -9.72
N ALA A 126 11.99 5.77 -10.61
CA ALA A 126 12.63 6.73 -11.51
C ALA A 126 13.04 7.99 -10.74
N SER A 127 14.31 8.36 -10.79
CA SER A 127 14.83 9.65 -10.32
C SER A 127 14.72 10.70 -11.42
N GLY A 128 14.45 11.94 -11.03
CA GLY A 128 14.32 13.06 -11.95
C GLY A 128 15.51 14.03 -11.97
N ALA A 129 16.57 13.69 -11.22
CA ALA A 129 17.81 14.43 -11.17
C ALA A 129 19.00 13.48 -10.92
N ALA A 130 20.21 14.04 -10.93
CA ALA A 130 21.44 13.33 -10.55
C ALA A 130 21.38 12.82 -9.11
N ASP A 131 22.15 11.77 -8.78
CA ASP A 131 22.05 11.02 -7.52
C ASP A 131 22.01 11.87 -6.23
N ASP A 132 22.77 12.97 -6.19
CA ASP A 132 22.91 13.87 -5.03
C ASP A 132 22.14 15.20 -5.16
N ALA A 133 21.32 15.36 -6.19
CA ALA A 133 20.47 16.53 -6.39
C ALA A 133 19.03 16.28 -5.89
N THR A 134 18.27 17.35 -5.70
CA THR A 134 16.83 17.27 -5.37
C THR A 134 16.07 16.48 -6.44
N GLY A 135 15.26 15.52 -6.01
CA GLY A 135 14.58 14.54 -6.86
C GLY A 135 15.51 13.47 -7.45
N GLY A 136 16.75 13.42 -6.98
CA GLY A 136 17.73 12.40 -7.28
C GLY A 136 17.46 11.08 -6.58
N LYS A 137 18.44 10.18 -6.65
CA LYS A 137 18.35 8.82 -6.12
C LYS A 137 18.01 8.75 -4.63
N LYS A 138 18.60 9.62 -3.81
CA LYS A 138 18.34 9.65 -2.36
C LYS A 138 16.88 9.96 -2.04
N ASP A 139 16.30 10.95 -2.71
CA ASP A 139 14.92 11.37 -2.45
C ASP A 139 13.91 10.30 -2.87
N VAL A 140 14.08 9.71 -4.07
CA VAL A 140 13.18 8.63 -4.52
C VAL A 140 13.33 7.36 -3.69
N GLN A 141 14.54 7.06 -3.20
CA GLN A 141 14.76 5.94 -2.28
C GLN A 141 14.09 6.19 -0.93
N ALA A 142 14.16 7.41 -0.38
CA ALA A 142 13.47 7.77 0.85
C ALA A 142 11.96 7.57 0.71
N VAL A 143 11.35 8.04 -0.39
CA VAL A 143 9.93 7.80 -0.69
C VAL A 143 9.59 6.32 -0.74
N GLY A 144 10.42 5.51 -1.42
CA GLY A 144 10.24 4.07 -1.49
C GLY A 144 10.32 3.38 -0.12
N ILE A 145 11.32 3.74 0.69
CA ILE A 145 11.50 3.22 2.05
C ILE A 145 10.30 3.57 2.93
N ASP A 146 9.83 4.81 2.88
CA ASP A 146 8.68 5.26 3.66
C ASP A 146 7.40 4.53 3.26
N ALA A 147 7.20 4.29 1.96
CA ALA A 147 6.05 3.54 1.45
C ALA A 147 6.08 2.09 1.95
N VAL A 148 7.24 1.43 1.87
CA VAL A 148 7.42 0.06 2.38
C VAL A 148 7.23 0.00 3.90
N ASN A 149 7.82 0.92 4.66
CA ASN A 149 7.68 0.97 6.12
C ASN A 149 6.22 1.18 6.54
N LYS A 150 5.50 2.08 5.87
CA LYS A 150 4.08 2.30 6.11
C LYS A 150 3.25 1.04 5.82
N LEU A 151 3.54 0.34 4.73
CA LEU A 151 2.90 -0.93 4.38
C LEU A 151 3.18 -2.03 5.41
N LEU A 152 4.44 -2.19 5.83
CA LEU A 152 4.81 -3.21 6.82
C LEU A 152 4.18 -2.95 8.18
N ARG A 153 4.04 -1.68 8.61
CA ARG A 153 3.31 -1.32 9.83
C ARG A 153 1.84 -1.72 9.77
N ALA A 154 1.17 -1.55 8.63
CA ALA A 154 -0.22 -1.99 8.46
C ALA A 154 -0.34 -3.53 8.53
N VAL A 155 0.59 -4.25 7.89
CA VAL A 155 0.66 -5.72 7.97
C VAL A 155 0.90 -6.18 9.40
N GLU A 156 1.82 -5.54 10.12
CA GLU A 156 2.09 -5.79 11.53
C GLU A 156 0.84 -5.55 12.39
N GLY A 157 0.12 -4.44 12.16
CA GLY A 157 -1.12 -4.10 12.86
C GLY A 157 -2.20 -5.16 12.72
N ILE A 158 -2.46 -5.61 11.49
CA ILE A 158 -3.42 -6.70 11.22
C ILE A 158 -2.95 -8.00 11.88
N THR A 159 -1.67 -8.34 11.75
CA THR A 159 -1.13 -9.58 12.34
C THR A 159 -1.28 -9.58 13.86
N LYS A 160 -0.98 -8.46 14.53
CA LYS A 160 -1.16 -8.31 15.98
C LYS A 160 -2.61 -8.47 16.40
N LYS A 161 -3.55 -7.82 15.68
CA LYS A 161 -4.99 -7.96 15.93
C LYS A 161 -5.44 -9.42 15.80
N THR A 162 -5.02 -10.08 14.73
CA THR A 162 -5.30 -11.49 14.46
C THR A 162 -4.80 -12.40 15.59
N VAL A 163 -3.53 -12.28 15.97
CA VAL A 163 -2.94 -13.08 17.05
C VAL A 163 -3.63 -12.81 18.38
N LYS A 164 -3.92 -11.54 18.69
CA LYS A 164 -4.61 -11.16 19.94
C LYS A 164 -6.01 -11.76 20.02
N ASN A 165 -6.77 -11.79 18.92
CA ASN A 165 -8.09 -12.40 18.89
C ASN A 165 -8.02 -13.90 19.15
N VAL A 166 -7.13 -14.62 18.45
CA VAL A 166 -6.93 -16.06 18.63
C VAL A 166 -6.55 -16.41 20.07
N ILE A 167 -5.59 -15.70 20.66
CA ILE A 167 -5.19 -15.92 22.06
C ILE A 167 -6.34 -15.59 23.03
N GLY A 168 -7.11 -14.54 22.75
CA GLY A 168 -8.28 -14.17 23.55
C GLY A 168 -9.35 -15.26 23.56
N GLU A 169 -9.69 -15.82 22.39
CA GLU A 169 -10.64 -16.93 22.27
C GLU A 169 -10.14 -18.20 22.97
N ALA A 170 -8.86 -18.54 22.78
CA ALA A 170 -8.23 -19.68 23.44
C ALA A 170 -8.29 -19.53 24.97
N LYS A 171 -7.91 -18.35 25.49
CA LYS A 171 -8.01 -18.05 26.92
C LYS A 171 -9.45 -18.19 27.43
N GLY A 172 -10.43 -17.63 26.73
CA GLY A 172 -11.83 -17.75 27.12
C GLY A 172 -12.33 -19.19 27.19
N LYS A 173 -11.90 -20.06 26.27
CA LYS A 173 -12.21 -21.50 26.32
C LYS A 173 -11.50 -22.22 27.47
N ILE A 174 -10.25 -21.88 27.73
CA ILE A 174 -9.47 -22.45 28.85
C ILE A 174 -10.09 -22.05 30.19
N ASP A 175 -10.46 -20.78 30.36
CA ASP A 175 -11.07 -20.28 31.60
C ASP A 175 -12.40 -21.02 31.87
N LYS A 176 -13.28 -21.15 30.87
CA LYS A 176 -14.53 -21.93 30.98
C LYS A 176 -14.31 -23.40 31.32
N ALA A 177 -13.23 -24.01 30.84
CA ALA A 177 -12.93 -25.42 31.13
C ALA A 177 -12.37 -25.62 32.55
N ARG A 178 -11.81 -24.55 33.16
CA ARG A 178 -11.29 -24.55 34.52
C ARG A 178 -12.34 -24.23 35.57
N ASP A 179 -13.45 -23.61 35.19
CA ASP A 179 -14.58 -23.41 36.10
C ASP A 179 -15.01 -24.77 36.66
N PRO A 180 -15.10 -24.93 38.00
CA PRO A 180 -15.49 -26.20 38.58
C PRO A 180 -16.87 -26.55 38.04
N LYS A 181 -16.99 -27.69 37.35
CA LYS A 181 -18.29 -28.30 37.10
C LYS A 181 -18.92 -28.46 38.46
N GLY A 182 -20.05 -27.79 38.69
CA GLY A 182 -20.82 -27.95 39.92
C GLY A 182 -20.91 -29.45 40.21
N ALA A 183 -20.58 -29.84 41.43
CA ALA A 183 -20.91 -31.16 41.90
C ALA A 183 -22.41 -31.31 41.64
N ASP A 184 -22.79 -32.23 40.74
CA ASP A 184 -24.16 -32.70 40.66
C ASP A 184 -24.48 -33.24 42.06
N SER A 185 -25.12 -32.39 42.86
CA SER A 185 -25.73 -32.76 44.12
C SER A 185 -27.07 -33.38 43.77
N GLU A 186 -27.07 -34.70 43.61
CA GLU A 186 -28.00 -35.70 44.19
C GLU A 186 -27.83 -37.09 43.56
#